data_AF-A0A4R4SJV9-F1
#
_entry.id   AF-A0A4R4SJV9-F1
#
_cell.length_a   1.000
_cell.length_b   1.000
_cell.length_c   1.000
_cell.angle_alpha   90.00
_cell.angle_beta   90.00
_cell.angle_gamma   90.00
#
_symmetry.space_group_name_H-M   'P 1'
#
loop_
_entity.id
_entity.type
_entity.pdbx_description
1 polymer ?
#
loop_
_entity_poly.entity_id
_entity_poly.type
_entity_poly.pdbx_seq_one_letter_code
_entity_poly.pdbx_strand_id
1 'polypeptide(L)'
;MTDDDERDRLAEDLLRLSLPELVDVLRRVLPAHQEAGSFMSSALVLAQVSQPSGVDPVHGHPSTELVAWPDRDFYDGGFGPEPGLWEQGTCPGCKVEVTSTAKRAFCPHCGTLCQLT
;
A
#
# COMPACT_ATOMS: atom_id res chain seq x y z
N MET A 1 22.22 -23.76 4.22
CA MET A 1 21.56 -22.51 3.83
C MET A 1 21.32 -21.77 5.10
N THR A 2 21.96 -20.62 5.26
CA THR A 2 21.68 -19.75 6.41
C THR A 2 20.34 -19.07 6.18
N ASP A 3 19.69 -18.66 7.26
CA ASP A 3 18.46 -17.87 7.24
C ASP A 3 18.60 -16.55 6.45
N ASP A 4 19.83 -16.02 6.33
CA ASP A 4 20.14 -14.86 5.49
C ASP A 4 20.05 -15.18 3.99
N ASP A 5 20.59 -16.33 3.54
CA ASP A 5 20.54 -16.74 2.12
C ASP A 5 19.09 -16.93 1.63
N GLU A 6 18.20 -17.37 2.51
CA GLU A 6 16.77 -17.54 2.24
C GLU A 6 16.05 -16.20 2.14
N ARG A 7 16.37 -15.27 3.06
CA ARG A 7 15.82 -13.91 3.04
C ARG A 7 16.26 -13.13 1.81
N ASP A 8 17.52 -13.26 1.39
CA ASP A 8 18.03 -12.59 0.19
C ASP A 8 17.33 -13.10 -1.07
N ARG A 9 17.13 -14.42 -1.20
CA ARG A 9 16.38 -14.98 -2.32
C ARG A 9 14.93 -14.53 -2.36
N LEU A 10 14.28 -14.48 -1.20
CA LEU A 10 12.92 -13.93 -1.12
C LEU A 10 12.88 -12.47 -1.57
N ALA A 11 13.85 -11.66 -1.16
CA ALA A 11 13.95 -10.27 -1.60
C ALA A 11 14.14 -10.17 -3.12
N GLU A 12 15.00 -11.00 -3.72
CA GLU A 12 15.16 -11.07 -5.18
C GLU A 12 13.85 -11.46 -5.89
N ASP A 13 13.12 -12.43 -5.36
CA ASP A 13 11.84 -12.86 -5.94
C ASP A 13 10.77 -11.76 -5.83
N LEU A 14 10.70 -11.05 -4.70
CA LEU A 14 9.80 -9.91 -4.52
C LEU A 14 10.15 -8.74 -5.44
N LEU A 15 11.43 -8.48 -5.69
CA LEU A 15 11.89 -7.43 -6.61
C LEU A 15 11.58 -7.73 -8.09
N ARG A 16 11.30 -9.00 -8.44
CA ARG A 16 10.88 -9.39 -9.79
C ARG A 16 9.39 -9.11 -10.06
N LEU A 17 8.60 -8.88 -9.01
CA LEU A 17 7.19 -8.57 -9.15
C LEU A 17 6.99 -7.15 -9.69
N SER A 18 5.95 -6.96 -10.50
CA SER A 18 5.45 -5.61 -10.77
C SER A 18 4.90 -4.98 -9.48
N LEU A 19 4.83 -3.65 -9.42
CA LEU A 19 4.30 -2.97 -8.25
C LEU A 19 2.88 -3.42 -7.86
N PRO A 20 1.92 -3.58 -8.80
CA PRO A 20 0.59 -4.07 -8.44
C PRO A 20 0.60 -5.51 -7.87
N GLU A 21 1.48 -6.39 -8.37
CA GLU A 21 1.65 -7.74 -7.84
C GLU A 21 2.25 -7.72 -6.44
N LEU A 22 3.27 -6.88 -6.21
CA LEU A 22 3.86 -6.69 -4.89
C LEU A 22 2.80 -6.17 -3.88
N VAL A 23 1.98 -5.21 -4.29
CA VAL A 23 0.87 -4.68 -3.48
C VAL A 23 -0.15 -5.78 -3.15
N ASP A 24 -0.51 -6.65 -4.11
CA ASP A 24 -1.41 -7.78 -3.87
C ASP A 24 -0.83 -8.84 -2.93
N VAL A 25 0.48 -9.11 -3.01
CA VAL A 25 1.18 -9.97 -2.05
C VAL A 25 1.11 -9.36 -0.65
N LEU A 26 1.50 -8.09 -0.51
CA LEU A 26 1.54 -7.40 0.78
C LEU A 26 0.15 -7.22 1.41
N ARG A 27 -0.90 -7.04 0.60
CA ARG A 27 -2.30 -7.06 1.05
C ARG A 27 -2.66 -8.32 1.83
N ARG A 28 -2.05 -9.48 1.53
CA ARG A 28 -2.28 -10.74 2.27
C ARG A 28 -1.40 -10.87 3.51
N VAL A 29 -0.18 -10.31 3.44
CA VAL A 29 0.83 -10.46 4.50
C VAL A 29 0.58 -9.46 5.63
N LEU A 30 0.45 -8.17 5.33
CA LEU A 30 0.42 -7.11 6.34
C LEU A 30 -0.75 -7.25 7.35
N PRO A 31 -1.99 -7.55 6.93
CA PRO A 31 -3.09 -7.74 7.87
C PRO A 31 -2.91 -8.95 8.80
N ALA A 32 -2.13 -9.96 8.40
CA ALA A 32 -1.85 -11.12 9.23
C ALA A 32 -0.98 -10.78 10.46
N HIS A 33 -0.32 -9.62 10.44
CA HIS A 33 0.47 -9.08 11.55
C HIS A 33 -0.28 -8.02 12.36
N GLN A 34 -1.59 -7.89 12.18
CA GLN A 34 -2.37 -6.94 12.97
C GLN A 34 -2.40 -7.38 14.43
N GLU A 35 -2.05 -6.47 15.35
CA GLU A 35 -2.10 -6.73 16.79
C GLU A 35 -3.39 -6.13 17.36
N ALA A 36 -4.29 -7.00 17.81
CA ALA A 36 -5.48 -6.60 18.55
C ALA A 36 -5.15 -6.49 20.04
N GLY A 37 -4.85 -5.27 20.50
CA GLY A 37 -4.69 -4.99 21.93
C GLY A 37 -6.02 -4.60 22.59
N SER A 38 -6.14 -4.83 23.90
CA SER A 38 -7.33 -4.49 24.69
C SER A 38 -7.62 -2.98 24.78
N PHE A 39 -6.63 -2.13 24.46
CA PHE A 39 -6.73 -0.66 24.55
C PHE A 39 -6.44 0.05 23.24
N MET A 40 -5.59 -0.52 22.38
CA MET A 40 -5.29 -0.01 21.04
C MET A 40 -5.04 -1.20 20.10
N SER A 41 -5.56 -1.10 18.89
CA SER A 41 -5.19 -1.97 17.79
C SER A 41 -4.15 -1.29 16.91
N SER A 42 -3.07 -1.99 16.57
CA SER A 42 -2.10 -1.55 15.58
C SER A 42 -2.24 -2.38 14.31
N ALA A 43 -2.08 -1.76 13.15
CA ALA A 43 -2.10 -2.44 11.86
C ALA A 43 -0.88 -2.00 11.05
N LEU A 44 -0.20 -2.95 10.42
CA LEU A 44 0.84 -2.67 9.44
C LEU A 44 0.18 -2.34 8.11
N VAL A 45 0.65 -1.28 7.47
CA VAL A 45 0.17 -0.81 6.16
C VAL A 45 1.35 -0.44 5.28
N LEU A 46 1.19 -0.59 3.96
CA LEU A 46 2.11 0.00 3.00
C LEU A 46 1.76 1.47 2.82
N ALA A 47 2.76 2.34 2.78
CA ALA A 47 2.59 3.76 2.55
C ALA A 47 3.60 4.27 1.52
N GLN A 48 3.16 5.21 0.68
CA GLN A 48 4.01 5.98 -0.19
C GLN A 48 4.42 7.26 0.53
N VAL A 49 5.73 7.52 0.54
CA VAL A 49 6.29 8.74 1.11
C VAL A 49 6.85 9.58 -0.04
N SER A 50 6.34 10.80 -0.17
CA SER A 50 6.77 11.74 -1.20
C SER A 50 7.47 12.93 -0.56
N GLN A 51 8.65 13.28 -1.08
CA GLN A 51 9.40 14.45 -0.66
C GLN A 51 9.41 15.48 -1.79
N PRO A 52 8.94 16.73 -1.55
CA PRO A 52 8.95 17.75 -2.60
C PRO A 52 10.38 18.07 -3.01
N SER A 53 10.67 17.90 -4.29
CA SER A 53 11.98 18.23 -4.87
C SER A 53 12.22 19.74 -4.82
N GLY A 54 13.34 20.18 -4.24
CA GLY A 54 13.73 21.59 -4.20
C GLY A 54 13.34 22.36 -2.93
N VAL A 55 12.74 21.70 -1.94
CA VAL A 55 12.56 22.27 -0.59
C VAL A 55 13.73 21.81 0.28
N ASP A 56 14.32 22.73 1.05
CA ASP A 56 15.35 22.41 2.04
C ASP A 56 14.82 21.28 2.97
N PRO A 57 15.54 20.14 3.11
CA PRO A 57 15.12 19.03 3.97
C PRO A 57 14.85 19.42 5.43
N VAL A 58 15.30 20.60 5.86
CA VAL A 58 15.00 21.15 7.20
C VAL A 58 13.55 21.67 7.32
N HIS A 59 12.88 22.01 6.21
CA HIS A 59 11.59 22.72 6.22
C HIS A 59 10.43 21.98 5.52
N GLY A 60 10.70 20.89 4.80
CA GLY A 60 9.67 20.08 4.14
C GLY A 60 9.35 18.80 4.91
N HIS A 61 8.15 18.69 5.50
CA HIS A 61 7.67 17.40 5.99
C HIS A 61 7.28 16.52 4.81
N PRO A 62 7.71 15.25 4.76
CA PRO A 62 7.29 14.35 3.71
C PRO A 62 5.78 14.08 3.81
N SER A 63 5.07 14.07 2.69
CA SER A 63 3.68 13.62 2.66
C SER A 63 3.65 12.10 2.67
N THR A 64 2.71 11.54 3.42
CA THR A 64 2.53 10.08 3.53
C THR A 64 1.11 9.72 3.13
N GLU A 65 0.98 8.85 2.14
CA GLU A 65 -0.30 8.34 1.63
C GLU A 65 -0.34 6.82 1.82
N LEU A 66 -1.45 6.26 2.29
CA LEU A 66 -1.56 4.81 2.45
C LEU A 66 -1.83 4.15 1.10
N VAL A 67 -1.17 3.03 0.81
CA VAL A 67 -1.38 2.30 -0.44
C VAL A 67 -2.63 1.43 -0.32
N ALA A 68 -3.67 1.80 -1.07
CA ALA A 68 -4.94 1.08 -1.11
C ALA A 68 -4.90 -0.15 -2.02
N TRP A 69 -5.64 -1.17 -1.59
CA TRP A 69 -5.69 -2.48 -2.21
C TRP A 69 -6.63 -2.50 -3.41
N PRO A 70 -6.18 -2.82 -4.65
CA PRO A 70 -7.07 -2.86 -5.81
C PRO A 70 -8.32 -3.75 -5.58
N ASP A 71 -9.48 -3.27 -6.04
CA ASP A 71 -10.75 -4.01 -6.06
C ASP A 71 -10.70 -5.08 -7.15
N ARG A 72 -9.99 -6.19 -6.87
CA ARG A 72 -9.74 -7.25 -7.85
C ARG A 72 -11.01 -7.86 -8.42
N ASP A 73 -12.08 -7.91 -7.65
CA ASP A 73 -13.36 -8.46 -8.11
C ASP A 73 -13.97 -7.57 -9.21
N PHE A 74 -13.75 -6.25 -9.15
CA PHE A 74 -14.14 -5.32 -10.20
C PHE A 74 -13.26 -5.42 -11.47
N TYR A 75 -12.00 -5.84 -11.33
CA TYR A 75 -11.05 -5.96 -12.43
C TYR A 75 -10.87 -7.40 -12.95
N ASP A 76 -11.85 -8.28 -12.75
CA ASP A 76 -11.81 -9.69 -13.18
C ASP A 76 -10.54 -10.44 -12.70
N GLY A 77 -10.11 -10.13 -11.48
CA GLY A 77 -8.88 -10.67 -10.87
C GLY A 77 -7.59 -9.93 -11.25
N GLY A 78 -7.65 -8.96 -12.17
CA GLY A 78 -6.54 -8.09 -12.53
C GLY A 78 -6.23 -7.00 -11.49
N PHE A 79 -5.28 -6.12 -11.82
CA PHE A 79 -4.76 -5.10 -10.90
C PHE A 79 -5.10 -3.65 -11.29
N GLY A 80 -6.00 -3.48 -12.25
CA GLY A 80 -6.28 -2.18 -12.86
C GLY A 80 -5.35 -1.88 -14.03
N PRO A 81 -5.58 -0.74 -14.73
CA PRO A 81 -4.84 -0.39 -15.93
C PRO A 81 -3.47 0.23 -15.63
N GLU A 82 -3.25 0.74 -14.42
CA GLU A 82 -2.07 1.54 -14.11
C GLU A 82 -0.91 0.70 -13.55
N PRO A 83 0.31 0.89 -14.08
CA PRO A 83 1.49 0.16 -13.60
C PRO A 83 2.09 0.74 -12.30
N GLY A 84 1.62 1.90 -11.84
CA GLY A 84 2.18 2.66 -10.71
C GLY A 84 1.12 3.24 -9.78
N LEU A 85 1.56 3.81 -8.66
CA LEU A 85 0.71 4.44 -7.64
C LEU A 85 0.32 5.87 -8.06
N TRP A 86 -0.57 5.96 -9.04
CA TRP A 86 -0.97 7.24 -9.65
C TRP A 86 -2.36 7.70 -9.22
N GLU A 87 -3.21 6.77 -8.79
CA GLU A 87 -4.59 7.06 -8.45
C GLU A 87 -4.65 7.51 -7.00
N GLN A 88 -5.11 8.73 -6.76
CA GLN A 88 -5.06 9.34 -5.43
C GLN A 88 -6.45 9.75 -4.93
N GLY A 89 -6.58 9.91 -3.62
CA GLY A 89 -7.80 10.42 -3.03
C GLY A 89 -7.83 10.30 -1.51
N THR A 90 -9.00 10.61 -0.93
CA THR A 90 -9.23 10.50 0.51
C THR A 90 -10.22 9.39 0.78
N CYS A 91 -9.89 8.48 1.71
CA CYS A 91 -10.80 7.41 2.11
C CYS A 91 -12.10 7.99 2.68
N PRO A 92 -13.29 7.64 2.16
CA PRO A 92 -14.54 8.21 2.65
C PRO A 92 -14.88 7.75 4.07
N GLY A 93 -14.38 6.59 4.51
CA GLY A 93 -14.60 6.03 5.84
C GLY A 93 -13.74 6.69 6.92
N CYS A 94 -12.42 6.57 6.82
CA CYS A 94 -11.49 7.04 7.86
C CYS A 94 -10.73 8.33 7.54
N LYS A 95 -11.00 8.96 6.39
CA LYS A 95 -10.44 10.26 5.95
C LYS A 95 -8.93 10.32 5.76
N VAL A 96 -8.23 9.18 5.76
CA VAL A 96 -6.80 9.13 5.43
C VAL A 96 -6.58 9.33 3.93
N GLU A 97 -5.48 9.97 3.57
CA GLU A 97 -5.01 10.05 2.20
C GLU A 97 -4.54 8.68 1.73
N VAL A 98 -4.94 8.32 0.50
CA VAL A 98 -4.65 7.03 -0.09
C VAL A 98 -4.19 7.20 -1.53
N THR A 99 -3.29 6.32 -1.94
CA THR A 99 -2.84 6.15 -3.32
C THR A 99 -3.02 4.70 -3.75
N SER A 100 -3.15 4.42 -5.05
CA SER A 100 -3.33 3.06 -5.56
C SER A 100 -2.88 2.93 -7.02
N THR A 101 -2.75 1.68 -7.46
CA THR A 101 -2.59 1.30 -8.87
C THR A 101 -3.93 1.21 -9.60
N ALA A 102 -5.04 1.51 -8.93
CA ALA A 102 -6.39 1.35 -9.47
C ALA A 102 -7.36 2.40 -8.92
N LYS A 103 -8.28 2.87 -9.78
CA LYS A 103 -9.35 3.82 -9.42
C LYS A 103 -10.32 3.28 -8.38
N ARG A 104 -10.46 1.96 -8.28
CA ARG A 104 -11.27 1.29 -7.28
C ARG A 104 -10.37 0.45 -6.40
N ALA A 105 -10.27 0.84 -5.14
CA ALA A 105 -9.39 0.20 -4.18
C ALA A 105 -9.96 0.26 -2.77
N PHE A 106 -9.65 -0.72 -1.94
CA PHE A 106 -10.04 -0.77 -0.54
C PHE A 106 -8.98 -0.11 0.33
N CYS A 107 -9.42 0.77 1.23
CA CYS A 107 -8.56 1.41 2.22
C CYS A 107 -7.88 0.34 3.09
N PRO A 108 -6.54 0.38 3.24
CA PRO A 108 -5.82 -0.66 3.97
C PRO A 108 -6.06 -0.58 5.48
N HIS A 109 -6.56 0.56 5.97
CA HIS A 109 -6.81 0.79 7.39
C HIS A 109 -8.23 0.39 7.82
N CYS A 110 -9.26 0.84 7.10
CA CYS A 110 -10.66 0.63 7.50
C CYS A 110 -11.47 -0.27 6.56
N GLY A 111 -10.87 -0.77 5.47
CA GLY A 111 -11.53 -1.66 4.51
C GLY A 111 -12.62 -1.00 3.65
N THR A 112 -12.85 0.31 3.79
CA THR A 112 -13.84 1.02 2.98
C THR A 112 -13.39 1.08 1.52
N LEU A 113 -14.32 0.87 0.58
CA LEU A 113 -14.07 1.06 -0.85
C LEU A 113 -13.87 2.54 -1.18
N CYS A 114 -12.74 2.87 -1.78
CA CYS A 114 -12.37 4.20 -2.26
C CYS A 114 -12.56 4.29 -3.78
N GLN A 115 -13.09 5.43 -4.22
CA GLN A 115 -13.07 5.85 -5.63
C GLN A 115 -11.98 6.93 -5.76
N LEU A 116 -10.93 6.60 -6.51
CA LEU A 116 -9.72 7.41 -6.68
C LEU A 116 -9.69 8.03 -8.08
N THR A 117 -8.87 9.07 -8.23
CA THR A 117 -8.78 9.90 -9.44
C THR A 117 -7.36 10.04 -9.95
#